data_AF-A0A7Y5U1S9-F1
#
_entry.id   AF-A0A7Y5U1S9-F1
#
_cell.length_a   1.000
_cell.length_b   1.000
_cell.length_c   1.000
_cell.angle_alpha   90.00
_cell.angle_beta   90.00
_cell.angle_gamma   90.00
#
_symmetry.space_group_name_H-M   'P 1'
#
loop_
_entity.id
_entity.type
_entity.pdbx_description
1 polymer ?
#
loop_
_entity_poly.entity_id
_entity_poly.type
_entity_poly.pdbx_seq_one_letter_code
_entity_poly.pdbx_strand_id
1 'polypeptide(L)'
;MSKPPARSVLDSLITQAQTLGKPVVVLFLGAPAQAALSGPVRLVHTLEAAATTAVALARGEAGAPQAASVSANANLPDFAPGQRYIRALYSGGTFCAEAQAIWRDEGIRTLSNAPLDPACELENALKSEGHCALDLGDDAFTVGRPHPMIDCSQRIERLGEEARDPAVAVIVMDFVLGYGGHADPAGAHAPAIVDALRTARSEGRELAIVGFVCGTEDDPQRLSAQRKRLEEAGVRVVQGSTQAARVAARIIAALPAAEAMPSCASAK
;
A
#
# COMPACT_ATOMS: atom_id res chain seq x y z
N MET A 1 -3.03 -15.13 -8.66
CA MET A 1 -3.14 -14.22 -7.50
C MET A 1 -4.55 -14.31 -6.99
N SER A 2 -4.76 -14.58 -5.70
CA SER A 2 -6.10 -14.57 -5.12
C SER A 2 -6.05 -14.12 -3.66
N LYS A 3 -7.22 -13.74 -3.12
CA LYS A 3 -7.45 -13.74 -1.67
C LYS A 3 -7.11 -15.12 -1.09
N PRO A 4 -6.75 -15.25 0.21
CA PRO A 4 -6.43 -16.53 0.81
C PRO A 4 -7.62 -17.48 0.66
N PRO A 5 -7.49 -18.58 -0.09
CA PRO A 5 -8.55 -19.56 -0.16
C PRO A 5 -8.59 -20.34 1.16
N ALA A 6 -9.70 -21.06 1.42
CA ALA A 6 -9.74 -22.01 2.52
C ALA A 6 -8.57 -22.99 2.42
N ARG A 7 -8.03 -23.45 3.56
CA ARG A 7 -6.83 -24.30 3.61
C ARG A 7 -6.95 -25.56 2.73
N SER A 8 -8.13 -26.17 2.67
CA SER A 8 -8.39 -27.32 1.79
C SER A 8 -8.24 -26.99 0.29
N VAL A 9 -8.66 -25.81 -0.13
CA VAL A 9 -8.53 -25.33 -1.50
C VAL A 9 -7.07 -24.98 -1.82
N LEU A 10 -6.38 -24.35 -0.86
CA LEU A 10 -4.94 -24.08 -0.94
C LEU A 10 -4.13 -25.36 -1.17
N ASP A 11 -4.35 -26.37 -0.33
CA ASP A 11 -3.62 -27.64 -0.40
C ASP A 11 -3.90 -28.36 -1.73
N SER A 12 -5.14 -28.30 -2.21
CA SER A 12 -5.53 -28.84 -3.51
C SER A 12 -4.83 -28.12 -4.67
N LEU A 13 -4.78 -26.78 -4.64
CA LEU A 13 -4.09 -25.97 -5.65
C LEU A 13 -2.58 -26.26 -5.68
N ILE A 14 -1.95 -26.39 -4.51
CA ILE A 14 -0.52 -26.72 -4.41
C ILE A 14 -0.26 -28.11 -4.98
N THR A 15 -1.07 -29.11 -4.60
CA THR A 15 -0.94 -30.49 -5.08
C THR A 15 -1.06 -30.52 -6.61
N GLN A 16 -2.04 -29.82 -7.17
CA GLN A 16 -2.21 -29.75 -8.62
C GLN A 16 -1.03 -29.03 -9.28
N ALA A 17 -0.56 -27.91 -8.72
CA ALA A 17 0.60 -27.18 -9.23
C ALA A 17 1.89 -28.01 -9.26
N GLN A 18 2.07 -28.93 -8.32
CA GLN A 18 3.23 -29.84 -8.29
C GLN A 18 3.23 -30.86 -9.45
N THR A 19 2.06 -31.16 -10.02
CA THR A 19 1.95 -32.05 -11.19
C THR A 19 2.25 -31.34 -12.51
N LEU A 20 2.34 -30.00 -12.51
CA LEU A 20 2.69 -29.22 -13.68
C LEU A 20 4.18 -29.41 -13.99
N GLY A 21 4.50 -29.80 -15.22
CA GLY A 21 5.88 -29.92 -15.71
C GLY A 21 6.60 -28.59 -15.92
N LYS A 22 6.14 -27.51 -15.28
CA LYS A 22 6.70 -26.14 -15.39
C LYS A 22 6.86 -25.54 -13.99
N PRO A 23 7.85 -24.65 -13.77
CA PRO A 23 7.93 -23.89 -12.53
C PRO A 23 6.65 -23.07 -12.28
N VAL A 24 6.16 -23.06 -11.04
CA VAL A 24 4.94 -22.33 -10.64
C VAL A 24 5.26 -21.39 -9.51
N VAL A 25 4.90 -20.12 -9.64
CA VAL A 25 4.98 -19.13 -8.55
C VAL A 25 3.57 -18.90 -8.00
N VAL A 26 3.43 -19.01 -6.69
CA VAL A 26 2.16 -18.92 -6.00
C VAL A 26 2.22 -17.80 -4.97
N LEU A 27 1.26 -16.87 -5.04
CA LEU A 27 1.04 -15.82 -4.06
C LEU A 27 -0.41 -15.85 -3.58
N PHE A 28 -0.58 -16.00 -2.27
CA PHE A 28 -1.83 -15.81 -1.55
C PHE A 28 -1.69 -14.62 -0.60
N LEU A 29 -2.23 -13.47 -1.01
CA LEU A 29 -2.08 -12.22 -0.25
C LEU A 29 -2.76 -12.32 1.10
N GLY A 30 -2.03 -12.10 2.19
CA GLY A 30 -2.57 -12.16 3.55
C GLY A 30 -2.65 -13.57 4.16
N ALA A 31 -2.31 -14.62 3.41
CA ALA A 31 -2.20 -15.96 4.00
C ALA A 31 -1.06 -15.99 5.02
N PRO A 32 -1.21 -16.70 6.15
CA PRO A 32 -0.13 -16.88 7.10
C PRO A 32 1.08 -17.55 6.43
N ALA A 33 2.28 -17.30 6.96
CA ALA A 33 3.49 -17.95 6.50
C ALA A 33 3.31 -19.47 6.52
N GLN A 34 3.53 -20.10 5.37
CA GLN A 34 3.46 -21.55 5.23
C GLN A 34 4.89 -22.10 5.13
N ALA A 35 5.05 -23.37 5.48
CA ALA A 35 6.32 -24.04 5.29
C ALA A 35 6.74 -23.95 3.81
N ALA A 36 8.05 -23.77 3.59
CA ALA A 36 8.60 -23.76 2.25
C ALA A 36 8.24 -25.07 1.53
N LEU A 37 7.66 -24.95 0.34
CA LEU A 37 7.32 -26.10 -0.49
C LEU A 37 8.59 -26.59 -1.20
N SER A 38 8.81 -27.91 -1.19
CA SER A 38 9.80 -28.56 -2.05
C SER A 38 9.24 -28.80 -3.46
N GLY A 39 10.10 -28.75 -4.48
CA GLY A 39 9.72 -29.13 -5.86
C GLY A 39 9.63 -27.94 -6.83
N PRO A 40 8.78 -27.98 -7.88
CA PRO A 40 8.68 -26.93 -8.91
C PRO A 40 7.86 -25.71 -8.48
N VAL A 41 7.17 -25.79 -7.34
CA VAL A 41 6.33 -24.71 -6.81
C VAL A 41 7.16 -23.79 -5.91
N ARG A 42 7.01 -22.48 -6.09
CA ARG A 42 7.60 -21.43 -5.26
C ARG A 42 6.49 -20.63 -4.61
N LEU A 43 6.38 -20.72 -3.29
CA LEU A 43 5.50 -19.87 -2.52
C LEU A 43 6.22 -18.55 -2.23
N VAL A 44 5.52 -17.44 -2.47
CA VAL A 44 5.99 -16.09 -2.16
C VAL A 44 4.88 -15.32 -1.46
N HIS A 45 5.23 -14.21 -0.80
CA HIS A 45 4.31 -13.46 0.07
C HIS A 45 4.05 -12.01 -0.38
N THR A 46 4.69 -11.56 -1.46
CA THR A 46 4.52 -10.20 -2.00
C THR A 46 4.39 -10.22 -3.52
N LEU A 47 3.74 -9.21 -4.08
CA LEU A 47 3.60 -8.95 -5.51
C LEU A 47 4.98 -8.79 -6.17
N GLU A 48 5.88 -8.04 -5.53
CA GLU A 48 7.26 -7.87 -6.01
C GLU A 48 8.00 -9.21 -6.05
N ALA A 49 7.94 -10.02 -4.99
CA ALA A 49 8.55 -11.35 -5.00
C ALA A 49 7.92 -12.28 -6.04
N ALA A 50 6.61 -12.19 -6.28
CA ALA A 50 5.94 -12.98 -7.30
C ALA A 50 6.41 -12.62 -8.71
N ALA A 51 6.42 -11.33 -9.05
CA ALA A 51 6.86 -10.86 -10.35
C ALA A 51 8.33 -11.19 -10.61
N THR A 52 9.20 -10.86 -9.66
CA THR A 52 10.65 -11.07 -9.79
C THR A 52 11.00 -12.56 -9.87
N THR A 53 10.39 -13.41 -9.04
CA THR A 53 10.59 -14.87 -9.10
C THR A 53 10.07 -15.45 -10.42
N ALA A 54 8.92 -15.00 -10.91
CA ALA A 54 8.37 -15.47 -12.19
C ALA A 54 9.28 -15.12 -13.36
N VAL A 55 9.84 -13.89 -13.38
CA VAL A 55 10.79 -13.46 -14.41
C VAL A 55 12.09 -14.25 -14.34
N ALA A 56 12.67 -14.45 -13.15
CA ALA A 56 13.88 -15.24 -12.97
C ALA A 56 13.70 -16.69 -13.48
N LEU A 57 12.58 -17.33 -13.12
CA LEU A 57 12.24 -18.67 -13.60
C LEU A 57 12.04 -18.72 -15.12
N ALA A 58 11.40 -17.71 -15.71
CA ALA A 58 11.22 -17.62 -17.16
C ALA A 58 12.56 -17.45 -17.92
N ARG A 59 13.58 -16.88 -17.27
CA ARG A 59 14.94 -16.72 -17.80
C ARG A 59 15.86 -17.90 -17.52
N GLY A 60 15.40 -18.91 -16.77
CA GLY A 60 16.21 -20.05 -16.36
C GLY A 60 17.22 -19.73 -15.23
N GLU A 61 17.01 -18.65 -14.50
CA GLU A 61 17.86 -18.26 -13.38
C GLU A 61 17.48 -19.08 -12.13
N ALA A 62 18.47 -19.75 -11.52
CA ALA A 62 18.25 -20.71 -10.43
C ALA A 62 18.05 -20.08 -9.03
N GLY A 63 18.01 -18.75 -8.94
CA GLY A 63 17.92 -18.01 -7.67
C GLY A 63 16.60 -17.26 -7.54
N ALA A 64 16.04 -17.24 -6.32
CA ALA A 64 15.05 -16.22 -5.99
C ALA A 64 15.77 -14.86 -5.98
N PRO A 65 15.34 -13.88 -6.81
CA PRO A 65 15.95 -12.56 -6.80
C PRO A 65 15.86 -11.97 -5.41
N GLN A 66 16.99 -11.44 -4.92
CA GLN A 66 17.05 -10.78 -3.63
C GLN A 66 16.24 -9.49 -3.75
N ALA A 67 15.21 -9.33 -2.92
CA ALA A 67 14.44 -8.09 -2.87
C ALA A 67 15.41 -6.92 -2.69
N ALA A 68 15.34 -5.92 -3.57
CA ALA A 68 16.22 -4.76 -3.47
C ALA A 68 16.03 -4.17 -2.07
N SER A 69 17.10 -4.14 -1.27
CA SER A 69 17.01 -3.56 0.07
C SER A 69 16.72 -2.08 -0.12
N VAL A 70 15.49 -1.67 0.19
CA VAL A 70 15.16 -0.26 0.29
C VAL A 70 16.10 0.30 1.35
N SER A 71 16.99 1.22 0.98
CA SER A 71 17.93 1.83 1.92
C SER A 71 17.19 2.30 3.17
N ALA A 72 17.68 1.88 4.34
CA ALA A 72 17.12 2.22 5.64
C ALA A 72 17.22 3.73 5.95
N ASN A 73 18.08 4.46 5.23
CA ASN A 73 18.50 5.82 5.56
C ASN A 73 18.06 6.83 4.51
N ALA A 74 16.81 6.78 4.08
CA ALA A 74 16.27 7.90 3.32
C ALA A 74 15.70 8.89 4.31
N ASN A 75 16.32 10.08 4.41
CA ASN A 75 15.93 11.22 5.24
C ASN A 75 14.42 11.22 5.53
N LEU A 76 14.07 10.68 6.69
CA LEU A 76 12.71 10.78 7.18
C LEU A 76 12.53 12.20 7.67
N PRO A 77 11.39 12.85 7.40
CA PRO A 77 11.13 14.16 7.95
C PRO A 77 11.03 14.08 9.47
N ASP A 78 11.34 15.18 10.16
CA ASP A 78 11.15 15.30 11.59
C ASP A 78 9.65 15.44 11.88
N PHE A 79 9.03 14.33 12.29
CA PHE A 79 7.60 14.31 12.61
C PHE A 79 7.33 14.99 13.94
N ALA A 80 6.23 15.73 14.00
CA ALA A 80 5.75 16.38 15.21
C ALA A 80 5.24 15.35 16.23
N PRO A 81 5.31 15.66 17.55
CA PRO A 81 4.69 14.83 18.57
C PRO A 81 3.20 14.56 18.27
N GLY A 82 2.78 13.30 18.44
CA GLY A 82 1.39 12.90 18.22
C GLY A 82 1.07 12.37 16.82
N GLN A 83 1.99 12.50 15.85
CA GLN A 83 1.88 11.79 14.57
C GLN A 83 2.11 10.29 14.79
N ARG A 84 1.20 9.47 14.31
CA ARG A 84 1.10 8.03 14.63
C ARG A 84 0.66 7.16 13.47
N TYR A 85 -0.14 7.70 12.55
CA TYR A 85 -0.95 6.84 11.68
C TYR A 85 -0.47 6.79 10.22
N ILE A 86 -0.67 5.61 9.62
CA ILE A 86 -0.64 5.40 8.18
C ILE A 86 -2.07 5.54 7.68
N ARG A 87 -2.25 6.22 6.54
CA ARG A 87 -3.52 6.28 5.80
C ARG A 87 -3.30 5.93 4.35
N ALA A 88 -3.80 4.78 3.93
CA ALA A 88 -3.65 4.28 2.58
C ALA A 88 -4.92 4.55 1.76
N LEU A 89 -4.74 5.17 0.60
CA LEU A 89 -5.82 5.53 -0.31
C LEU A 89 -5.63 4.77 -1.62
N TYR A 90 -6.00 3.50 -1.65
CA TYR A 90 -5.78 2.64 -2.81
C TYR A 90 -6.92 2.72 -3.82
N SER A 91 -6.58 2.70 -5.10
CA SER A 91 -7.50 2.45 -6.20
C SER A 91 -7.57 0.97 -6.59
N GLY A 92 -6.53 0.19 -6.31
CA GLY A 92 -6.48 -1.24 -6.55
C GLY A 92 -6.52 -2.07 -5.26
N GLY A 93 -7.61 -2.84 -5.07
CA GLY A 93 -7.80 -3.69 -3.89
C GLY A 93 -6.71 -4.74 -3.63
N THR A 94 -6.02 -5.21 -4.68
CA THR A 94 -4.89 -6.13 -4.53
C THR A 94 -3.69 -5.45 -3.85
N PHE A 95 -3.44 -4.18 -4.16
CA PHE A 95 -2.39 -3.40 -3.50
C PHE A 95 -2.77 -3.07 -2.05
N CYS A 96 -4.06 -2.77 -1.81
CA CYS A 96 -4.60 -2.59 -0.47
C CYS A 96 -4.40 -3.84 0.40
N ALA A 97 -4.75 -5.01 -0.12
CA ALA A 97 -4.56 -6.29 0.55
C ALA A 97 -3.08 -6.59 0.83
N GLU A 98 -2.18 -6.34 -0.13
CA GLU A 98 -0.74 -6.54 0.09
C GLU A 98 -0.21 -5.63 1.22
N ALA A 99 -0.60 -4.36 1.23
CA ALA A 99 -0.17 -3.43 2.26
C ALA A 99 -0.62 -3.87 3.66
N GLN A 100 -1.88 -4.29 3.80
CA GLN A 100 -2.40 -4.85 5.05
C GLN A 100 -1.58 -6.07 5.52
N ALA A 101 -1.24 -6.99 4.61
CA ALA A 101 -0.44 -8.16 4.95
C ALA A 101 0.97 -7.78 5.43
N ILE A 102 1.64 -6.88 4.72
CA ILE A 102 2.98 -6.39 5.09
C ILE A 102 2.93 -5.69 6.44
N TRP A 103 1.97 -4.78 6.67
CA TRP A 103 1.87 -4.03 7.91
C TRP A 103 1.54 -4.91 9.12
N ARG A 104 0.68 -5.92 8.95
CA ARG A 104 0.43 -6.93 9.98
C ARG A 104 1.71 -7.65 10.38
N ASP A 105 2.52 -8.07 9.39
CA ASP A 105 3.76 -8.81 9.65
C ASP A 105 4.83 -7.91 10.32
N GLU A 106 4.73 -6.58 10.15
CA GLU A 106 5.52 -5.56 10.85
C GLU A 106 4.91 -5.12 12.20
N GLY A 107 3.83 -5.77 12.67
CA GLY A 107 3.17 -5.47 13.94
C GLY A 107 2.24 -4.24 13.94
N ILE A 108 1.92 -3.70 12.76
CA ILE A 108 1.06 -2.52 12.59
C ILE A 108 -0.37 -2.99 12.29
N ARG A 109 -1.22 -3.01 13.32
CA ARG A 109 -2.65 -3.30 13.15
C ARG A 109 -3.32 -2.18 12.34
N THR A 110 -3.91 -2.54 11.20
CA THR A 110 -4.50 -1.61 10.24
C THR A 110 -5.97 -1.95 10.01
N LEU A 111 -6.85 -0.96 10.16
CA LEU A 111 -8.27 -1.08 9.83
C LEU A 111 -8.53 -0.90 8.33
N SER A 112 -9.57 -1.51 7.79
CA SER A 112 -9.92 -1.39 6.37
C SER A 112 -11.42 -1.57 6.12
N ASN A 113 -11.91 -1.01 5.01
CA ASN A 113 -13.24 -1.33 4.45
C ASN A 113 -13.24 -2.67 3.70
N ALA A 114 -12.07 -3.18 3.34
CA ALA A 114 -11.89 -4.49 2.70
C ALA A 114 -10.81 -5.28 3.46
N PRO A 115 -11.08 -5.65 4.73
CA PRO A 115 -10.05 -6.17 5.60
C PRO A 115 -9.65 -7.60 5.24
N LEU A 116 -8.36 -7.92 5.40
CA LEU A 116 -7.87 -9.30 5.34
C LEU A 116 -8.27 -10.13 6.57
N ASP A 117 -8.34 -9.48 7.73
CA ASP A 117 -8.82 -10.05 8.99
C ASP A 117 -10.13 -9.34 9.37
N PRO A 118 -11.28 -10.03 9.47
CA PRO A 118 -12.54 -9.42 9.87
C PRO A 118 -12.46 -8.63 11.19
N ALA A 119 -11.55 -8.98 12.10
CA ALA A 119 -11.33 -8.22 13.34
C ALA A 119 -10.74 -6.81 13.10
N CYS A 120 -10.32 -6.50 11.87
CA CYS A 120 -9.79 -5.21 11.44
C CYS A 120 -10.75 -4.45 10.51
N GLU A 121 -12.03 -4.79 10.52
CA GLU A 121 -13.05 -4.04 9.79
C GLU A 121 -13.25 -2.63 10.37
N LEU A 122 -13.40 -1.64 9.49
CA LEU A 122 -13.84 -0.30 9.88
C LEU A 122 -15.34 -0.32 10.20
N GLU A 123 -15.73 0.27 11.33
CA GLU A 123 -17.15 0.47 11.66
C GLU A 123 -17.86 1.35 10.62
N ASN A 124 -17.15 2.36 10.10
CA ASN A 124 -17.62 3.21 9.02
C ASN A 124 -16.50 3.46 8.01
N ALA A 125 -16.64 2.93 6.78
CA ALA A 125 -15.66 3.11 5.71
C ALA A 125 -15.38 4.59 5.38
N LEU A 126 -16.36 5.47 5.56
CA LEU A 126 -16.21 6.91 5.30
C LEU A 126 -15.37 7.64 6.36
N LYS A 127 -15.06 6.99 7.48
CA LYS A 127 -14.29 7.60 8.57
C LYS A 127 -13.05 6.76 8.87
N SER A 128 -11.88 7.29 8.57
CA SER A 128 -10.62 6.63 8.92
C SER A 128 -10.40 6.62 10.42
N GLU A 129 -9.99 5.47 10.94
CA GLU A 129 -9.55 5.29 12.33
C GLU A 129 -8.19 4.62 12.26
N GLY A 130 -7.14 5.34 12.67
CA GLY A 130 -5.80 5.06 12.15
C GLY A 130 -5.10 3.95 12.87
N HIS A 131 -4.24 3.10 12.31
CA HIS A 131 -3.80 2.97 10.92
C HIS A 131 -4.94 2.46 10.04
N CYS A 132 -5.06 2.98 8.83
CA CYS A 132 -6.17 2.65 7.94
C CYS A 132 -5.68 2.41 6.51
N ALA A 133 -6.22 1.39 5.84
CA ALA A 133 -6.06 1.12 4.42
C ALA A 133 -7.42 1.05 3.75
N LEU A 134 -7.68 1.97 2.83
CA LEU A 134 -8.93 2.01 2.08
C LEU A 134 -8.73 1.44 0.69
N ASP A 135 -9.57 0.49 0.32
CA ASP A 135 -9.82 0.15 -1.07
C ASP A 135 -10.97 1.03 -1.56
N LEU A 136 -10.65 2.13 -2.23
CA LEU A 136 -11.64 3.06 -2.76
C LEU A 136 -12.31 2.51 -4.03
N GLY A 137 -11.81 1.39 -4.57
CA GLY A 137 -12.44 0.66 -5.67
C GLY A 137 -13.57 -0.28 -5.22
N ASP A 138 -13.70 -0.48 -3.91
CA ASP A 138 -14.73 -1.33 -3.32
C ASP A 138 -16.14 -0.74 -3.50
N ASP A 139 -17.15 -1.62 -3.47
CA ASP A 139 -18.56 -1.27 -3.66
C ASP A 139 -19.02 -0.17 -2.70
N ALA A 140 -18.50 -0.15 -1.46
CA ALA A 140 -18.83 0.88 -0.46
C ALA A 140 -18.52 2.32 -0.93
N PHE A 141 -17.60 2.48 -1.87
CA PHE A 141 -17.15 3.78 -2.38
C PHE A 141 -17.62 4.08 -3.81
N THR A 142 -18.14 3.10 -4.53
CA THR A 142 -18.52 3.22 -5.95
C THR A 142 -20.03 3.28 -6.20
N VAL A 143 -20.87 3.28 -5.14
CA VAL A 143 -22.31 3.52 -5.28
C VAL A 143 -22.57 4.92 -5.85
N GLY A 144 -23.04 4.98 -7.09
CA GLY A 144 -23.37 6.24 -7.77
C GLY A 144 -22.15 7.09 -8.16
N ARG A 145 -20.93 6.54 -8.08
CA ARG A 145 -19.68 7.21 -8.47
C ARG A 145 -18.84 6.28 -9.37
N PRO A 146 -18.09 6.81 -10.36
CA PRO A 146 -17.17 5.99 -11.14
C PRO A 146 -16.06 5.40 -10.26
N HIS A 147 -15.49 4.27 -10.69
CA HIS A 147 -14.35 3.65 -10.03
C HIS A 147 -13.16 4.64 -9.94
N PRO A 148 -12.39 4.66 -8.83
CA PRO A 148 -11.32 5.64 -8.58
C PRO A 148 -10.13 5.60 -9.55
N MET A 149 -10.02 4.53 -10.36
CA MET A 149 -9.05 4.47 -11.46
C MET A 149 -9.50 5.29 -12.68
N ILE A 150 -10.80 5.55 -12.82
CA ILE A 150 -11.41 6.30 -13.92
C ILE A 150 -11.59 7.75 -13.52
N ASP A 151 -12.13 7.99 -12.32
CA ASP A 151 -12.39 9.32 -11.77
C ASP A 151 -11.60 9.53 -10.47
N CYS A 152 -10.78 10.58 -10.42
CA CYS A 152 -9.88 10.82 -9.30
C CYS A 152 -10.52 11.59 -8.13
N SER A 153 -11.75 12.09 -8.29
CA SER A 153 -12.34 13.11 -7.42
C SER A 153 -12.47 12.64 -5.96
N GLN A 154 -12.95 11.42 -5.76
CA GLN A 154 -13.11 10.86 -4.42
C GLN A 154 -11.76 10.63 -3.72
N ARG A 155 -10.73 10.18 -4.46
CA ARG A 155 -9.38 10.01 -3.89
C ARG A 155 -8.78 11.35 -3.50
N ILE A 156 -9.00 12.39 -4.31
CA ILE A 156 -8.55 13.77 -4.05
C ILE A 156 -9.24 14.35 -2.81
N GLU A 157 -10.56 14.18 -2.70
CA GLU A 157 -11.35 14.59 -1.53
C GLU A 157 -10.80 13.91 -0.26
N ARG A 158 -10.66 12.58 -0.30
CA ARG A 158 -10.16 11.81 0.84
C ARG A 158 -8.71 12.14 1.20
N LEU A 159 -7.84 12.43 0.22
CA LEU A 159 -6.48 12.90 0.47
C LEU A 159 -6.49 14.19 1.30
N GLY A 160 -7.35 15.14 0.97
CA GLY A 160 -7.49 16.37 1.74
C GLY A 160 -8.00 16.14 3.15
N GLU A 161 -8.94 15.20 3.35
CA GLU A 161 -9.44 14.82 4.68
C GLU A 161 -8.33 14.21 5.54
N GLU A 162 -7.63 13.19 5.04
CA GLU A 162 -6.54 12.54 5.79
C GLU A 162 -5.39 13.50 6.07
N ALA A 163 -5.11 14.41 5.14
CA ALA A 163 -4.05 15.40 5.30
C ALA A 163 -4.33 16.40 6.42
N ARG A 164 -5.59 16.60 6.85
CA ARG A 164 -5.97 17.50 7.95
C ARG A 164 -5.94 16.84 9.33
N ASP A 165 -5.86 15.51 9.40
CA ASP A 165 -5.73 14.81 10.67
C ASP A 165 -4.29 14.97 11.20
N PRO A 166 -4.06 15.69 12.32
CA PRO A 166 -2.72 15.96 12.83
C PRO A 166 -2.02 14.70 13.33
N ALA A 167 -2.74 13.60 13.56
CA ALA A 167 -2.16 12.33 13.94
C ALA A 167 -1.64 11.50 12.75
N VAL A 168 -1.84 11.94 11.51
CA VAL A 168 -1.36 11.24 10.32
C VAL A 168 0.10 11.59 10.04
N ALA A 169 0.95 10.57 9.97
CA ALA A 169 2.35 10.70 9.62
C ALA A 169 2.59 10.47 8.12
N VAL A 170 1.93 9.44 7.56
CA VAL A 170 2.16 9.01 6.19
C VAL A 170 0.88 8.65 5.47
N ILE A 171 0.76 9.12 4.23
CA ILE A 171 -0.27 8.72 3.28
C ILE A 171 0.35 7.85 2.19
N VAL A 172 -0.30 6.74 1.84
CA VAL A 172 0.15 5.82 0.79
C VAL A 172 -0.84 5.78 -0.36
N MET A 173 -0.36 5.91 -1.60
CA MET A 173 -1.20 5.97 -2.80
C MET A 173 -0.62 5.13 -3.96
N ASP A 174 -1.48 4.45 -4.69
CA ASP A 174 -1.18 3.80 -5.98
C ASP A 174 -1.68 4.63 -7.17
N PHE A 175 -0.97 4.55 -8.29
CA PHE A 175 -1.40 5.16 -9.55
C PHE A 175 -1.35 4.10 -10.65
N VAL A 176 -2.52 3.62 -11.08
CA VAL A 176 -2.64 2.56 -12.08
C VAL A 176 -2.86 3.18 -13.46
N LEU A 177 -2.03 2.80 -14.43
CA LEU A 177 -2.10 3.27 -15.81
C LEU A 177 -2.76 2.24 -16.73
N GLY A 178 -2.90 2.61 -17.99
CA GLY A 178 -3.42 1.77 -19.04
C GLY A 178 -4.79 2.19 -19.53
N TYR A 179 -5.31 1.41 -20.48
CA TYR A 179 -6.60 1.68 -21.11
C TYR A 179 -7.75 1.58 -20.09
N GLY A 180 -8.71 2.49 -20.23
CA GLY A 180 -9.87 2.57 -19.34
C GLY A 180 -9.60 3.31 -18.02
N GLY A 181 -8.36 3.64 -17.69
CA GLY A 181 -8.02 4.52 -16.58
C GLY A 181 -8.09 6.01 -16.93
N HIS A 182 -7.92 6.86 -15.93
CA HIS A 182 -7.82 8.30 -16.10
C HIS A 182 -6.66 8.66 -17.05
N ALA A 183 -6.82 9.72 -17.85
CA ALA A 183 -5.85 10.10 -18.89
C ALA A 183 -4.54 10.68 -18.32
N ASP A 184 -4.60 11.33 -17.16
CA ASP A 184 -3.43 11.85 -16.43
C ASP A 184 -3.66 11.76 -14.91
N PRO A 185 -3.59 10.57 -14.29
CA PRO A 185 -3.90 10.40 -12.88
C PRO A 185 -2.93 11.18 -11.98
N ALA A 186 -1.64 11.22 -12.28
CA ALA A 186 -0.70 12.07 -11.54
C ALA A 186 -1.06 13.56 -11.68
N GLY A 187 -1.44 13.98 -12.88
CA GLY A 187 -1.92 15.34 -13.17
C GLY A 187 -3.09 15.76 -12.30
N ALA A 188 -4.10 14.91 -12.22
CA ALA A 188 -5.29 15.17 -11.44
C ALA A 188 -5.00 15.30 -9.93
N HIS A 189 -4.10 14.47 -9.39
CA HIS A 189 -3.81 14.46 -7.95
C HIS A 189 -2.76 15.50 -7.52
N ALA A 190 -1.87 15.95 -8.42
CA ALA A 190 -0.74 16.80 -8.08
C ALA A 190 -1.12 18.08 -7.29
N PRO A 191 -2.16 18.85 -7.66
CA PRO A 191 -2.57 20.02 -6.88
C PRO A 191 -2.96 19.67 -5.44
N ALA A 192 -3.76 18.61 -5.26
CA ALA A 192 -4.22 18.16 -3.95
C ALA A 192 -3.09 17.61 -3.08
N ILE A 193 -2.10 16.94 -3.68
CA ILE A 193 -0.87 16.50 -3.01
C ILE A 193 -0.10 17.71 -2.48
N VAL A 194 0.11 18.73 -3.32
CA VAL A 194 0.80 19.96 -2.92
C VAL A 194 0.06 20.67 -1.78
N ASP A 195 -1.27 20.74 -1.86
CA ASP A 195 -2.11 21.36 -0.83
C ASP A 195 -2.11 20.56 0.49
N ALA A 196 -2.13 19.24 0.42
CA ALA A 196 -2.00 18.36 1.59
C ALA A 196 -0.68 18.59 2.33
N LEU A 197 0.44 18.61 1.60
CA LEU A 197 1.76 18.88 2.16
C LEU A 197 1.86 20.30 2.74
N ARG A 198 1.28 21.31 2.04
CA ARG A 198 1.25 22.70 2.52
C ARG A 198 0.43 22.82 3.81
N THR A 199 -0.72 22.16 3.88
CA THR A 199 -1.61 22.18 5.05
C THR A 199 -0.87 21.67 6.28
N ALA A 200 -0.24 20.49 6.18
CA ALA A 200 0.56 19.92 7.26
C ALA A 200 1.66 20.88 7.73
N ARG A 201 2.46 21.44 6.79
CA ARG A 201 3.52 22.39 7.13
C ARG A 201 3.02 23.66 7.80
N SER A 202 1.86 24.17 7.37
CA SER A 202 1.26 25.37 7.98
C SER A 202 0.82 25.13 9.43
N GLU A 203 0.62 23.88 9.82
CA GLU A 203 0.30 23.44 11.19
C GLU A 203 1.55 23.03 11.98
N GLY A 204 2.76 23.22 11.43
CA GLY A 204 4.02 22.90 12.11
C GLY A 204 4.34 21.39 12.17
N ARG A 205 3.77 20.59 11.28
CA ARG A 205 4.05 19.15 11.15
C ARG A 205 4.47 18.78 9.74
N GLU A 206 5.20 17.69 9.60
CA GLU A 206 5.55 17.13 8.29
C GLU A 206 4.60 16.01 7.91
N LEU A 207 4.23 15.91 6.63
CA LEU A 207 3.40 14.83 6.11
C LEU A 207 4.17 14.10 5.01
N ALA A 208 4.40 12.80 5.19
CA ALA A 208 4.97 11.98 4.13
C ALA A 208 3.87 11.48 3.18
N ILE A 209 4.07 11.62 1.87
CA ILE A 209 3.23 10.96 0.88
C ILE A 209 4.11 9.99 0.09
N VAL A 210 3.81 8.69 0.17
CA VAL A 210 4.53 7.63 -0.52
C VAL A 210 3.63 7.09 -1.63
N GLY A 211 4.16 6.94 -2.84
CA GLY A 211 3.37 6.38 -3.92
C GLY A 211 4.16 5.58 -4.93
N PHE A 212 3.46 4.77 -5.71
CA PHE A 212 4.04 4.03 -6.83
C PHE A 212 3.11 4.10 -8.04
N VAL A 213 3.70 3.94 -9.22
CA VAL A 213 2.96 3.92 -10.48
C VAL A 213 3.02 2.49 -11.04
N CYS A 214 1.86 1.87 -11.21
CA CYS A 214 1.71 0.56 -11.84
C CYS A 214 1.27 0.75 -13.29
N GLY A 215 2.20 0.53 -14.21
CA GLY A 215 2.00 0.70 -15.64
C GLY A 215 3.31 0.57 -16.39
N THR A 216 3.29 0.90 -17.67
CA THR A 216 4.40 0.79 -18.61
C THR A 216 4.66 2.12 -19.33
N GLU A 217 5.81 2.24 -19.99
CA GLU A 217 6.10 3.42 -20.81
C GLU A 217 5.19 3.50 -22.05
N ASP A 218 4.68 2.35 -22.51
CA ASP A 218 3.80 2.23 -23.68
C ASP A 218 2.32 2.51 -23.37
N ASP A 219 1.96 2.67 -22.09
CA ASP A 219 0.61 3.08 -21.71
C ASP A 219 0.32 4.52 -22.16
N PRO A 220 -0.95 4.86 -22.49
CA PRO A 220 -1.32 6.20 -22.95
C PRO A 220 -0.85 7.34 -22.04
N GLN A 221 -0.78 7.09 -20.73
CA GLN A 221 -0.39 8.06 -19.71
C GLN A 221 1.14 8.22 -19.57
N ARG A 222 1.91 7.24 -20.07
CA ARG A 222 3.38 7.08 -19.97
C ARG A 222 3.93 7.04 -18.54
N LEU A 223 4.46 5.88 -18.13
CA LEU A 223 5.02 5.65 -16.79
C LEU A 223 6.01 6.74 -16.34
N SER A 224 7.00 7.08 -17.17
CA SER A 224 8.03 8.05 -16.79
C SER A 224 7.47 9.45 -16.51
N ALA A 225 6.51 9.90 -17.31
CA ALA A 225 5.86 11.20 -17.17
C ALA A 225 5.05 11.28 -15.87
N GLN A 226 4.28 10.23 -15.57
CA GLN A 226 3.46 10.15 -14.35
C GLN A 226 4.34 10.16 -13.09
N ARG A 227 5.43 9.37 -13.07
CA ARG A 227 6.38 9.34 -11.95
C ARG A 227 7.01 10.70 -11.70
N LYS A 228 7.54 11.34 -12.75
CA LYS A 228 8.17 12.65 -12.65
C LYS A 228 7.20 13.69 -12.07
N ARG A 229 5.95 13.70 -12.53
CA ARG A 229 4.95 14.64 -12.04
C ARG A 229 4.63 14.45 -10.55
N LEU A 230 4.55 13.19 -10.09
CA LEU A 230 4.33 12.89 -8.67
C LEU A 230 5.52 13.33 -7.81
N GLU A 231 6.75 13.08 -8.28
CA GLU A 231 7.97 13.54 -7.61
C GLU A 231 8.01 15.07 -7.50
N GLU A 232 7.66 15.79 -8.58
CA GLU A 232 7.56 17.25 -8.60
C GLU A 232 6.47 17.78 -7.64
N ALA A 233 5.39 17.03 -7.44
CA ALA A 233 4.35 17.36 -6.46
C ALA A 233 4.78 17.09 -5.00
N GLY A 234 5.92 16.43 -4.78
CA GLY A 234 6.45 16.10 -3.46
C GLY A 234 6.14 14.68 -2.98
N VAL A 235 5.64 13.79 -3.85
CA VAL A 235 5.47 12.37 -3.51
C VAL A 235 6.82 11.68 -3.51
N ARG A 236 7.06 10.87 -2.48
CA ARG A 236 8.15 9.89 -2.49
C ARG A 236 7.76 8.71 -3.38
N VAL A 237 8.12 8.79 -4.66
CA VAL A 237 7.82 7.74 -5.64
C VAL A 237 8.77 6.56 -5.48
N VAL A 238 8.19 5.38 -5.29
CA VAL A 238 8.88 4.10 -5.13
C VAL A 238 8.54 3.14 -6.28
N GLN A 239 9.31 2.07 -6.41
CA GLN A 239 9.27 1.19 -7.58
C GLN A 239 8.01 0.31 -7.67
N GLY A 240 7.29 0.09 -6.56
CA GLY A 240 6.13 -0.78 -6.56
C GLY A 240 5.40 -0.83 -5.21
N SER A 241 4.31 -1.58 -5.18
CA SER A 241 3.39 -1.69 -4.04
C SER A 241 4.07 -2.23 -2.78
N THR A 242 4.85 -3.32 -2.92
CA THR A 242 5.60 -3.93 -1.82
C THR A 242 6.57 -2.93 -1.19
N GLN A 243 7.29 -2.16 -2.01
CA GLN A 243 8.21 -1.12 -1.55
C GLN A 243 7.47 0.03 -0.84
N ALA A 244 6.31 0.46 -1.35
CA ALA A 244 5.51 1.51 -0.74
C ALA A 244 5.03 1.13 0.66
N ALA A 245 4.48 -0.08 0.81
CA ALA A 245 4.04 -0.59 2.11
C ALA A 245 5.20 -0.67 3.12
N ARG A 246 6.37 -1.18 2.70
CA ARG A 246 7.57 -1.26 3.57
C ARG A 246 8.11 0.11 3.97
N VAL A 247 8.13 1.08 3.05
CA VAL A 247 8.55 2.45 3.38
C VAL A 247 7.60 3.08 4.40
N ALA A 248 6.29 2.90 4.23
CA ALA A 248 5.31 3.40 5.18
C ALA A 248 5.48 2.76 6.57
N ALA A 249 5.69 1.44 6.65
CA ALA A 249 5.94 0.75 7.91
C ALA A 249 7.18 1.30 8.63
N ARG A 250 8.26 1.57 7.90
CA ARG A 250 9.49 2.15 8.47
C ARG A 250 9.30 3.59 8.94
N ILE A 251 8.51 4.39 8.22
CA ILE A 251 8.13 5.72 8.68
C ILE A 251 7.49 5.61 10.07
N ILE A 252 6.52 4.70 10.23
CA ILE A 252 5.86 4.49 11.53
C ILE A 252 6.82 4.00 12.60
N ALA A 253 7.69 3.04 12.29
CA ALA A 253 8.65 2.51 13.23
C ALA A 253 9.67 3.56 13.71
N ALA A 254 9.92 4.59 12.91
CA ALA A 254 10.81 5.69 13.23
C ALA A 254 10.12 6.88 13.93
N LEU A 255 8.80 6.85 14.09
CA LEU A 255 8.09 7.91 14.82
C LEU A 255 8.55 7.95 16.28
N PRO A 256 8.63 9.14 16.89
CA PRO A 256 8.90 9.26 18.31
C PRO A 256 7.88 8.44 19.11
N ALA A 257 8.34 7.68 20.10
CA ALA A 257 7.43 7.01 21.02
C ALA A 257 6.50 8.06 21.65
N ALA A 258 5.19 7.81 21.63
CA ALA A 258 4.23 8.72 22.24
C ALA A 258 4.60 8.91 23.71
N GLU A 259 4.89 10.15 24.12
CA GLU A 259 5.02 10.47 25.54
C GLU A 259 3.72 10.07 26.22
N ALA A 260 3.81 9.20 27.23
CA ALA A 260 2.68 8.84 28.05
C ALA A 260 2.11 10.12 28.65
N MET A 261 0.83 10.41 28.40
CA MET A 261 0.19 11.57 29.03
C MET A 261 0.40 11.47 30.54
N PRO A 262 0.85 12.55 31.21
CA PRO A 262 0.95 12.54 32.66
C PRO A 262 -0.44 12.25 33.22
N SER A 263 -0.51 11.14 33.97
CA SER A 263 -1.68 10.80 34.78
C SER A 263 -2.09 12.03 35.58
N CYS A 264 -3.33 12.49 35.39
CA CYS A 264 -3.95 13.47 36.27
C CYS A 264 -4.04 12.86 37.67
N ALA A 265 -2.99 13.02 38.45
CA ALA A 265 -3.00 12.76 39.87
C ALA A 265 -4.01 13.73 40.51
N SER A 266 -5.02 13.15 41.12
CA SER A 266 -6.15 13.80 41.76
C SER A 266 -5.69 14.89 42.72
N ALA A 267 -6.17 16.12 42.50
CA ALA A 267 -6.17 17.15 43.54
C ALA A 267 -7.11 16.68 44.66
N LYS A 268 -6.55 16.50 45.85
CA LYS A 268 -7.30 16.45 47.12
C LYS A 268 -7.81 17.84 47.48
#